data_AF-A0A2M9P0V3-F1
#
_entry.id   AF-A0A2M9P0V3-F1
#
_cell.length_a   1.000
_cell.length_b   1.000
_cell.length_c   1.000
_cell.angle_alpha   90.00
_cell.angle_beta   90.00
_cell.angle_gamma   90.00
#
_symmetry.space_group_name_H-M   'P 1'
#
loop_
_entity.id
_entity.type
_entity.pdbx_description
1 polymer ?
#
loop_
_entity_poly.entity_id
_entity_poly.type
_entity_poly.pdbx_seq_one_letter_code
_entity_poly.pdbx_strand_id
1 'polypeptide(L)'
;VLNENKERIKLESDRFTVTDDGVILEGNVQTARLGIGYSDDPSSQLMKDGEGLYKAVDDEGLPSAYAAVDGGFSTKQGFLEGSNVDQSRTMTEMMSAYRSFESSQKVLQAYDKSLDKAVNEVGRL
;
A
#
# COMPACT_ATOMS: atom_id res chain seq x y z
N VAL A 1 -19.09 2.20 -4.08
CA VAL A 1 -19.02 3.00 -2.86
C VAL A 1 -20.12 2.56 -1.91
N LEU A 2 -19.79 2.31 -0.65
CA LEU A 2 -20.71 1.83 0.38
C LEU A 2 -20.95 2.91 1.43
N ASN A 3 -22.09 2.85 2.12
CA ASN A 3 -22.39 3.68 3.28
C ASN A 3 -21.79 3.07 4.56
N GLU A 4 -21.97 3.75 5.70
CA GLU A 4 -21.54 3.26 7.03
C GLU A 4 -22.10 1.87 7.38
N ASN A 5 -23.27 1.50 6.84
CA ASN A 5 -23.91 0.20 7.04
C ASN A 5 -23.45 -0.88 6.04
N LYS A 6 -22.39 -0.61 5.27
CA LYS A 6 -21.87 -1.48 4.19
C LYS A 6 -22.86 -1.71 3.03
N GLU A 7 -23.88 -0.87 2.90
CA GLU A 7 -24.85 -0.91 1.79
C GLU A 7 -24.40 -0.01 0.64
N ARG A 8 -24.78 -0.34 -0.59
CA ARG A 8 -24.39 0.46 -1.76
C ARG A 8 -25.10 1.82 -1.74
N ILE A 9 -24.33 2.90 -1.84
CA ILE A 9 -24.90 4.24 -2.01
C ILE A 9 -25.41 4.37 -3.44
N LYS A 10 -26.69 4.74 -3.58
CA LYS A 10 -27.32 5.12 -4.84
C LYS A 10 -27.70 6.59 -4.75
N LEU A 11 -27.33 7.35 -5.77
CA LEU A 11 -27.68 8.76 -5.92
C LEU A 11 -28.64 8.87 -7.11
N GLU A 12 -29.58 9.81 -7.03
CA GLU A 12 -30.58 10.04 -8.08
C GLU A 12 -30.06 11.02 -9.14
N SER A 13 -29.11 11.88 -8.76
CA SER A 13 -28.45 12.86 -9.63
C SER A 13 -26.92 12.78 -9.55
N ASP A 14 -26.27 13.33 -10.57
CA ASP A 14 -24.83 13.58 -10.65
C ASP A 14 -24.37 14.82 -9.85
N ARG A 15 -25.31 15.67 -9.41
CA ARG A 15 -25.02 16.87 -8.62
C ARG A 15 -25.08 16.58 -7.12
N PHE A 16 -23.94 16.17 -6.56
CA PHE A 16 -23.80 15.94 -5.12
C PHE A 16 -22.53 16.61 -4.57
N THR A 17 -22.59 16.95 -3.29
CA THR A 17 -21.46 17.47 -2.51
C THR A 17 -21.12 16.47 -1.41
N VAL A 18 -19.82 16.27 -1.18
CA VAL A 18 -19.34 15.48 -0.03
C VAL A 18 -18.73 16.43 0.98
N THR A 19 -19.24 16.42 2.22
CA THR A 19 -18.70 17.24 3.31
C THR A 19 -17.41 16.64 3.87
N ASP A 20 -16.69 17.44 4.67
CA ASP A 20 -15.47 17.00 5.33
C ASP A 20 -15.67 15.76 6.22
N ASP A 21 -16.86 15.60 6.81
CA ASP A 21 -17.22 14.44 7.62
C ASP A 21 -17.72 13.23 6.79
N GLY A 22 -17.56 13.28 5.46
CA GLY A 22 -17.96 12.23 4.52
C GLY A 22 -19.46 12.12 4.27
N VAL A 23 -20.26 13.13 4.67
CA VAL A 23 -21.71 13.16 4.41
C VAL A 23 -21.94 13.56 2.96
N ILE A 24 -22.79 12.81 2.26
CA ILE A 24 -23.18 13.08 0.88
C ILE A 24 -24.51 13.85 0.87
N LEU A 25 -24.47 15.03 0.27
CA LEU A 25 -25.58 15.96 0.11
C LEU A 25 -25.98 16.04 -1.36
N GLU A 26 -27.26 15.88 -1.66
CA GLU A 26 -27.81 16.17 -2.99
C GLU A 26 -28.60 17.49 -2.90
N GLY A 27 -28.02 18.56 -3.46
CA GLY A 27 -28.48 19.92 -3.20
C GLY A 27 -28.29 20.33 -1.73
N ASN A 28 -29.32 20.11 -0.92
CA ASN A 28 -29.34 20.44 0.52
C ASN A 28 -29.92 19.29 1.39
N VAL A 29 -30.20 18.12 0.79
CA VAL A 29 -30.73 16.95 1.49
C VAL A 29 -29.60 15.97 1.71
N GLN A 30 -29.46 15.49 2.95
CA GLN A 30 -28.54 14.41 3.27
C GLN A 30 -29.09 13.08 2.74
N THR A 31 -28.36 12.45 1.84
CA THR A 31 -28.77 11.21 1.19
C THR A 31 -28.05 10.00 1.78
N ALA A 32 -26.77 10.14 2.11
CA ALA A 32 -25.96 9.06 2.69
C ALA A 32 -24.71 9.62 3.39
N ARG A 33 -23.95 8.73 4.04
CA ARG A 33 -22.61 9.01 4.56
C ARG A 33 -21.66 7.91 4.10
N LEU A 34 -20.45 8.27 3.68
CA LEU A 34 -19.46 7.34 3.17
C LEU A 34 -19.04 6.34 4.25
N GLY A 35 -19.03 5.05 3.93
CA GLY A 35 -18.48 4.03 4.80
C GLY A 35 -16.96 4.04 4.73
N ILE A 36 -16.29 4.46 5.81
CA ILE A 36 -14.82 4.52 5.90
C ILE A 36 -14.38 3.54 6.98
N GLY A 37 -13.63 2.52 6.58
CA GLY A 37 -13.03 1.54 7.47
C GLY A 37 -11.70 2.04 8.00
N TYR A 38 -11.44 1.82 9.28
CA TYR A 38 -10.18 2.17 9.93
C TYR A 38 -9.43 0.91 10.38
N SER A 39 -8.12 0.94 10.24
CA SER A 39 -7.21 -0.11 10.69
C SER A 39 -6.10 0.53 11.50
N ASP A 40 -5.91 0.05 12.72
CA ASP A 40 -4.84 0.51 13.62
C ASP A 40 -3.50 -0.16 13.28
N ASP A 41 -3.56 -1.36 12.67
CA ASP A 41 -2.39 -2.03 12.09
C ASP A 41 -2.66 -2.47 10.64
N PRO A 42 -2.48 -1.56 9.67
CA PRO A 42 -2.65 -1.88 8.25
C PRO A 42 -1.75 -3.01 7.75
N SER A 43 -0.60 -3.26 8.40
CA SER A 43 0.37 -4.25 7.92
C SER A 43 -0.06 -5.69 8.19
N SER A 44 -0.79 -5.92 9.28
CA SER A 44 -1.32 -7.24 9.64
C SER A 44 -2.79 -7.41 9.26
N GLN A 45 -3.57 -6.34 9.23
CA GLN A 45 -5.02 -6.38 9.01
C GLN A 45 -5.44 -6.21 7.55
N LEU A 46 -4.56 -5.69 6.69
CA LEU A 46 -4.88 -5.46 5.27
C LEU A 46 -3.98 -6.27 4.34
N MET A 47 -4.62 -6.96 3.41
CA MET A 47 -3.97 -7.64 2.30
C MET A 47 -4.21 -6.87 1.00
N LYS A 48 -3.16 -6.65 0.23
CA LYS A 48 -3.23 -5.96 -1.06
C LYS A 48 -3.93 -6.84 -2.10
N ASP A 49 -4.97 -6.29 -2.75
CA ASP A 49 -5.79 -6.99 -3.76
C ASP A 49 -5.53 -6.48 -5.19
N GLY A 50 -4.51 -5.63 -5.37
CA GLY A 50 -4.17 -5.04 -6.68
C GLY A 50 -4.84 -3.67 -6.90
N GLU A 51 -4.38 -2.91 -7.90
CA GLU A 51 -4.97 -1.61 -8.32
C GLU A 51 -5.22 -0.57 -7.20
N GLY A 52 -4.48 -0.66 -6.08
CA GLY A 52 -4.68 0.19 -4.92
C GLY A 52 -5.80 -0.27 -3.97
N LEU A 53 -6.43 -1.41 -4.25
CA LEU A 53 -7.42 -2.06 -3.41
C LEU A 53 -6.75 -2.90 -2.32
N TYR A 54 -7.43 -2.96 -1.18
CA TYR A 54 -7.07 -3.77 -0.03
C TYR A 54 -8.30 -4.53 0.47
N LYS A 55 -8.06 -5.73 0.98
CA LYS A 55 -9.04 -6.56 1.68
C LYS A 55 -8.63 -6.70 3.13
N ALA A 56 -9.61 -6.67 4.04
CA ALA A 56 -9.37 -7.06 5.42
C ALA A 56 -8.98 -8.54 5.44
N VAL A 57 -8.02 -8.89 6.30
CA VAL A 57 -7.59 -10.28 6.50
C VAL A 57 -8.68 -11.08 7.23
N ASP A 58 -9.36 -10.44 8.18
CA ASP A 58 -10.48 -11.03 8.93
C ASP A 58 -11.83 -10.72 8.27
N ASP A 59 -12.74 -11.70 8.30
CA ASP A 59 -14.10 -11.60 7.75
C ASP A 59 -15.01 -10.63 8.54
N GLU A 60 -14.62 -10.24 9.75
CA GLU A 60 -15.34 -9.24 10.56
C GLU A 60 -15.28 -7.83 9.91
N GLY A 61 -14.28 -7.62 9.04
CA GLY A 61 -14.01 -6.35 8.39
C GLY A 61 -13.44 -5.30 9.34
N LEU A 62 -13.24 -4.08 8.82
CA LEU A 62 -12.66 -3.00 9.61
C LEU A 62 -13.72 -2.25 10.44
N PRO A 63 -13.38 -1.77 11.65
CA PRO A 63 -14.23 -0.86 12.40
C PRO A 63 -14.46 0.44 11.63
N SER A 64 -15.56 1.12 11.93
CA SER A 64 -15.87 2.42 11.33
C SER A 64 -14.88 3.48 11.83
N ALA A 65 -14.26 4.22 10.90
CA ALA A 65 -13.32 5.30 11.21
C ALA A 65 -13.96 6.40 12.05
N TYR A 66 -15.27 6.60 11.94
CA TYR A 66 -16.00 7.59 12.73
C TYR A 66 -16.04 7.28 14.23
N ALA A 67 -15.88 6.01 14.62
CA ALA A 67 -15.85 5.58 16.00
C ALA A 67 -14.43 5.26 16.49
N ALA A 68 -13.52 4.91 15.58
CA ALA A 68 -12.21 4.37 15.93
C ALA A 68 -11.06 5.38 15.88
N VAL A 69 -11.18 6.50 15.15
CA VAL A 69 -10.11 7.49 15.01
C VAL A 69 -10.22 8.57 16.08
N ASP A 70 -9.37 8.51 17.10
CA ASP A 70 -9.26 9.56 18.10
C ASP A 70 -8.53 10.78 17.51
N GLY A 71 -9.23 11.91 17.37
CA GLY A 71 -8.76 13.10 16.64
C GLY A 71 -9.45 13.36 15.29
N GLY A 72 -10.29 12.42 14.83
CA GLY A 72 -11.10 12.56 13.63
C GLY A 72 -10.33 12.44 12.31
N PHE A 73 -11.07 12.48 11.21
CA PHE A 73 -10.52 12.50 9.86
C PHE A 73 -11.36 13.46 9.00
N SER A 74 -10.81 13.89 7.86
CA SER A 74 -11.50 14.80 6.94
C SER A 74 -11.42 14.27 5.51
N THR A 75 -12.53 14.33 4.81
CA THR A 75 -12.69 13.92 3.41
C THR A 75 -12.74 15.16 2.53
N LYS A 76 -11.92 15.24 1.48
CA LYS A 76 -11.93 16.38 0.56
C LYS A 76 -12.37 15.96 -0.84
N GLN A 77 -13.54 16.46 -1.27
CA GLN A 77 -14.03 16.22 -2.63
C GLN A 77 -13.14 16.90 -3.66
N GLY A 78 -12.85 16.20 -4.77
CA GLY A 78 -12.05 16.74 -5.89
C GLY A 78 -10.53 16.68 -5.69
N PHE A 79 -10.05 16.09 -4.60
CA PHE A 79 -8.63 15.82 -4.38
C PHE A 79 -8.31 14.34 -4.61
N LEU A 80 -7.07 14.07 -5.01
CA LEU A 80 -6.51 12.72 -5.13
C LEU A 80 -5.31 12.59 -4.21
N GLU A 81 -5.20 11.46 -3.52
CA GLU A 81 -4.04 11.15 -2.68
C GLU A 81 -2.81 10.82 -3.55
N GLY A 82 -1.68 11.44 -3.24
CA GLY A 82 -0.41 11.20 -3.92
C GLY A 82 0.34 10.00 -3.35
N SER A 83 1.30 9.47 -4.10
CA SER A 83 2.21 8.45 -3.58
C SER A 83 3.13 9.05 -2.51
N ASN A 84 3.37 8.29 -1.43
CA ASN A 84 4.33 8.64 -0.38
C ASN A 84 5.79 8.27 -0.75
N VAL A 85 6.05 7.87 -2.00
CA VAL A 85 7.34 7.37 -2.46
C VAL A 85 8.18 8.48 -3.06
N ASP A 86 9.45 8.53 -2.68
CA ASP A 86 10.46 9.42 -3.25
C ASP A 86 11.35 8.65 -4.23
N GLN A 87 11.15 8.94 -5.51
CA GLN A 87 11.82 8.24 -6.61
C GLN A 87 13.35 8.29 -6.51
N SER A 88 13.94 9.41 -6.06
CA SER A 88 15.40 9.58 -6.06
C SER A 88 16.07 8.66 -5.03
N ARG A 89 15.45 8.56 -3.85
CA ARG A 89 15.88 7.66 -2.78
C ARG A 89 15.69 6.20 -3.18
N THR A 90 14.53 5.85 -3.72
CA THR A 90 14.26 4.47 -4.16
C THR A 90 15.26 4.01 -5.22
N MET A 91 15.62 4.87 -6.18
CA MET A 91 16.64 4.52 -7.19
C MET A 91 18.02 4.32 -6.60
N THR A 92 18.40 5.10 -5.59
CA THR A 92 19.69 4.97 -4.92
C THR A 92 19.77 3.65 -4.12
N GLU A 93 18.69 3.29 -3.42
CA GLU A 93 18.57 2.01 -2.72
C GLU A 93 18.67 0.82 -3.69
N MET A 94 17.98 0.89 -4.83
CA MET A 94 18.06 -0.13 -5.87
C MET A 94 19.48 -0.28 -6.44
N MET A 95 20.19 0.84 -6.71
CA MET A 95 21.57 0.81 -7.18
C MET A 95 22.53 0.23 -6.13
N SER A 96 22.29 0.49 -4.86
CA SER A 96 23.06 -0.09 -3.76
C SER A 96 22.87 -1.61 -3.68
N ALA A 97 21.61 -2.07 -3.78
CA ALA A 97 21.28 -3.50 -3.81
C ALA A 97 21.91 -4.18 -5.04
N TYR A 98 21.84 -3.56 -6.21
CA TYR A 98 22.46 -4.07 -7.44
C TYR A 98 23.97 -4.24 -7.31
N ARG A 99 24.68 -3.21 -6.81
CA ARG A 99 26.13 -3.31 -6.57
C ARG A 99 26.50 -4.38 -5.56
N SER A 100 25.68 -4.55 -4.51
CA SER A 100 25.89 -5.59 -3.50
C SER A 100 25.74 -7.00 -4.10
N PHE A 101 24.75 -7.18 -4.98
CA PHE A 101 24.56 -8.42 -5.71
C PHE A 101 25.72 -8.71 -6.68
N GLU A 102 26.15 -7.72 -7.46
CA GLU A 102 27.29 -7.84 -8.38
C GLU A 102 28.58 -8.18 -7.64
N SER A 103 28.83 -7.53 -6.50
CA SER A 103 29.97 -7.85 -5.63
C SER A 103 29.92 -9.29 -5.14
N SER A 104 28.75 -9.76 -4.69
CA SER A 104 28.55 -11.15 -4.24
C SER A 104 28.80 -12.16 -5.35
N GLN A 105 28.38 -11.86 -6.59
CA GLN A 105 28.66 -12.70 -7.75
C GLN A 105 30.16 -12.75 -8.09
N LYS A 106 30.87 -11.61 -8.04
CA LYS A 106 32.32 -11.57 -8.28
C LYS A 106 33.09 -12.36 -7.23
N VAL A 107 32.66 -12.31 -5.97
CA VAL A 107 33.24 -13.13 -4.89
C VAL A 107 33.09 -14.63 -5.19
N LEU A 108 31.89 -15.09 -5.59
CA LEU A 108 31.68 -16.49 -5.97
C LEU A 108 32.58 -16.92 -7.14
N GLN A 109 32.68 -16.10 -8.18
CA GLN A 109 33.58 -16.39 -9.32
C GLN A 109 35.05 -16.46 -8.91
N ALA A 110 35.49 -15.61 -7.97
CA ALA A 110 36.84 -15.66 -7.44
C ALA A 110 37.10 -16.92 -6.61
N TYR A 111 36.09 -17.40 -5.87
CA TYR A 111 36.12 -18.68 -5.16
C TYR A 111 36.24 -19.85 -6.13
N ASP A 112 35.38 -19.93 -7.14
CA ASP A 112 35.40 -21.00 -8.16
C ASP A 112 36.74 -21.06 -8.89
N LYS A 113 37.26 -19.91 -9.30
CA LYS A 113 38.58 -19.83 -9.94
C LYS A 113 39.72 -20.26 -9.03
N SER A 114 39.59 -20.04 -7.72
CA SER A 114 40.57 -20.49 -6.73
C SER A 114 40.49 -22.01 -6.52
N LEU A 115 39.29 -22.58 -6.50
CA LEU A 115 39.08 -24.02 -6.44
C LEU A 115 39.62 -24.72 -7.69
N ASP A 116 39.34 -24.21 -8.88
CA ASP A 116 39.86 -24.74 -10.14
C ASP A 116 41.39 -24.76 -10.18
N LYS A 117 42.04 -23.69 -9.68
CA LYS A 117 43.50 -23.65 -9.57
C LYS A 117 44.02 -24.67 -8.57
N ALA A 118 43.42 -24.77 -7.38
CA ALA A 118 43.85 -25.72 -6.36
C ALA A 118 43.75 -27.17 -6.86
N VAL A 119 42.67 -27.53 -7.55
CA VAL A 119 42.47 -28.89 -8.09
C VAL A 119 43.47 -29.21 -9.21
N ASN A 120 43.73 -28.28 -10.12
CA ASN A 120 44.61 -28.51 -11.27
C ASN A 120 46.11 -28.42 -10.94
N GLU A 121 46.51 -27.59 -9.97
CA GLU A 121 47.92 -27.42 -9.60
C GLU A 121 48.39 -28.40 -8.51
N VAL A 122 47.52 -28.83 -7.59
CA VAL A 122 47.88 -29.80 -6.52
C VAL A 122 47.76 -31.25 -6.99
N GLY A 123 46.88 -31.56 -7.96
CA GLY A 123 46.73 -32.91 -8.53
C GLY A 123 47.86 -33.36 -9.48
N ARG A 124 48.83 -32.48 -9.77
CA ARG A 124 49.96 -32.74 -10.67
C ARG A 124 51.30 -32.68 -9.92
N LEU A 125 51.42 -33.48 -8.86
CA LEU A 125 52.67 -33.86 -8.19
C LEU A 125 52.67 -35.35 -7.92
#